data_AF-E1KUR9-F1
#
_entry.id   AF-E1KUR9-F1
#
_cell.length_a   1.000
_cell.length_b   1.000
_cell.length_c   1.000
_cell.angle_alpha   90.00
_cell.angle_beta   90.00
_cell.angle_gamma   90.00
#
_symmetry.space_group_name_H-M   'P 1'
#
loop_
_entity.id
_entity.type
_entity.pdbx_description
1 polymer ?
#
loop_
_entity_poly.entity_id
_entity_poly.type
_entity_poly.pdbx_seq_one_letter_code
_entity_poly.pdbx_strand_id
1 'polypeptide(L)'
;MSTFIGAFAQGEIIIGTSTPIGQNFKFYLTLVDANSKVYVDWGDGNKVEAKLSGWSSIKNTEGVLKNDTIIVYGDLATLDVENQHVNVLAFKNQDKLTQISAKKNELTFEGIDLTGVPNLENLDVSENKIKRLKVDNLLKLEQFTANKNPDLSTVIFAEGSTALRGIYMADCDITHFYPISLPNLSNLDLGNGSLNELELGENYPNLTTLNVSNSTYRKHPILAAFHTNK
;
A
#
# COMPACT_ATOMS: atom_id res chain seq x y z
N MET A 1 -26.56 7.55 34.27
CA MET A 1 -25.72 6.70 33.40
C MET A 1 -24.95 7.62 32.49
N SER A 2 -23.67 7.87 32.79
CA SER A 2 -22.79 8.59 31.87
C SER A 2 -22.43 7.66 30.74
N THR A 3 -22.89 7.95 29.53
CA THR A 3 -22.39 7.35 28.30
C THR A 3 -20.95 7.80 28.11
N PHE A 4 -20.00 6.94 28.44
CA PHE A 4 -18.66 6.99 27.87
C PHE A 4 -18.83 6.71 26.37
N ILE A 5 -19.04 7.78 25.59
CA ILE A 5 -18.66 7.75 24.19
C ILE A 5 -17.14 7.70 24.25
N GLY A 6 -16.57 6.50 24.05
CA GLY A 6 -15.14 6.37 23.89
C GLY A 6 -14.73 7.34 22.80
N ALA A 7 -14.00 8.40 23.16
CA ALA A 7 -13.30 9.18 22.17
C ALA A 7 -12.39 8.17 21.47
N PHE A 8 -12.71 7.81 20.22
CA PHE A 8 -11.79 7.04 19.41
C PHE A 8 -10.45 7.79 19.46
N ALA A 9 -9.39 7.09 19.86
CA ALA A 9 -8.07 7.70 19.90
C ALA A 9 -7.75 8.18 18.48
N GLN A 10 -7.52 9.49 18.32
CA GLN A 10 -7.26 10.17 17.05
C GLN A 10 -6.28 9.35 16.20
N GLY A 11 -6.59 9.17 14.92
CA GLY A 11 -5.70 8.48 14.00
C GLY A 11 -4.30 9.11 13.98
N GLU A 12 -3.27 8.27 13.96
CA GLU A 12 -1.86 8.66 13.91
C GLU A 12 -1.17 7.95 12.74
N ILE A 13 -0.25 8.66 12.09
CA ILE A 13 0.60 8.13 11.02
C ILE A 13 2.04 8.55 11.32
N ILE A 14 2.94 7.58 11.46
CA ILE A 14 4.36 7.81 11.63
C ILE A 14 5.02 7.65 10.27
N ILE A 15 5.75 8.68 9.84
CA ILE A 15 6.44 8.69 8.55
C ILE A 15 7.91 9.00 8.80
N GLY A 16 8.77 8.01 8.60
CA GLY A 16 10.23 8.18 8.59
C GLY A 16 10.73 8.37 7.16
N THR A 17 11.74 9.21 6.98
CA THR A 17 12.29 9.58 5.68
C THR A 17 13.79 9.78 5.73
N SER A 18 14.49 9.51 4.63
CA SER A 18 15.89 9.90 4.44
C SER A 18 16.06 11.27 3.78
N THR A 19 14.96 12.01 3.56
CA THR A 19 15.01 13.41 3.12
C THR A 19 15.84 14.24 4.11
N PRO A 20 16.81 15.05 3.65
CA PRO A 20 17.68 15.79 4.56
C PRO A 20 16.92 16.73 5.51
N ILE A 21 17.29 16.72 6.78
CA ILE A 21 16.77 17.66 7.78
C ILE A 21 16.98 19.11 7.29
N GLY A 22 15.96 19.96 7.46
CA GLY A 22 15.94 21.32 6.94
C GLY A 22 15.37 21.47 5.53
N GLN A 23 15.11 20.37 4.81
CA GLN A 23 14.35 20.39 3.56
C GLN A 23 12.85 20.30 3.82
N ASN A 24 12.07 20.68 2.80
CA ASN A 24 10.63 20.50 2.85
C ASN A 24 10.25 19.03 2.60
N PHE A 25 9.31 18.54 3.40
CA PHE A 25 8.59 17.30 3.17
C PHE A 25 7.15 17.61 2.82
N LYS A 26 6.63 16.99 1.76
CA LYS A 26 5.31 17.25 1.21
C LYS A 26 4.55 15.96 1.01
N PHE A 27 3.30 15.93 1.43
CA PHE A 27 2.40 14.81 1.16
C PHE A 27 1.00 15.29 0.80
N TYR A 28 0.24 14.40 0.17
CA TYR A 28 -1.13 14.63 -0.25
C TYR A 28 -2.08 13.75 0.56
N LEU A 29 -3.28 14.27 0.78
CA LEU A 29 -4.29 13.62 1.60
C LEU A 29 -5.70 14.04 1.18
N THR A 30 -6.66 13.18 1.46
CA THR A 30 -8.09 13.54 1.46
C THR A 30 -8.59 13.44 2.89
N LEU A 31 -9.34 14.45 3.33
CA LEU A 31 -10.00 14.44 4.64
C LEU A 31 -11.25 13.57 4.62
N VAL A 32 -11.58 12.96 5.77
CA VAL A 32 -12.84 12.22 5.95
C VAL A 32 -14.06 13.16 5.86
N ASP A 33 -13.94 14.37 6.39
CA ASP A 33 -14.93 15.45 6.32
C ASP A 33 -14.21 16.77 5.99
N ALA A 34 -14.88 17.67 5.26
CA ALA A 34 -14.29 18.95 4.85
C ALA A 34 -13.88 19.85 6.04
N ASN A 35 -14.46 19.64 7.22
CA ASN A 35 -14.15 20.38 8.44
C ASN A 35 -13.13 19.66 9.34
N SER A 36 -12.73 18.43 8.99
CA SER A 36 -11.71 17.70 9.75
C SER A 36 -10.39 18.46 9.74
N LYS A 37 -9.70 18.43 10.89
CA LYS A 37 -8.38 19.03 11.04
C LYS A 37 -7.30 17.97 11.03
N VAL A 38 -6.19 18.31 10.42
CA VAL A 38 -4.96 17.52 10.44
C VAL A 38 -3.89 18.34 11.15
N TYR A 39 -3.10 17.68 11.97
CA TYR A 39 -1.94 18.26 12.61
C TYR A 39 -0.70 17.46 12.26
N VAL A 40 0.45 18.12 12.22
CA VAL A 40 1.73 17.49 11.92
C VAL A 40 2.74 17.93 12.97
N ASP A 41 3.47 16.97 13.52
CA ASP A 41 4.76 17.18 14.16
C ASP A 41 5.85 16.95 13.11
N TRP A 42 6.60 17.99 12.77
CA TRP A 42 7.63 17.93 11.73
C TRP A 42 8.98 17.38 12.24
N GLY A 43 9.00 16.81 13.44
CA GLY A 43 10.14 16.11 14.04
C GLY A 43 10.74 16.80 15.27
N ASP A 44 10.16 17.91 15.74
CA ASP A 44 10.63 18.66 16.91
C ASP A 44 9.75 18.43 18.16
N GLY A 45 8.74 17.57 18.08
CA GLY A 45 7.79 17.32 19.16
C GLY A 45 6.62 18.32 19.18
N ASN A 46 6.63 19.34 18.31
CA ASN A 46 5.61 20.37 18.28
C ASN A 46 4.52 20.05 17.26
N LYS A 47 3.35 19.64 17.78
CA LYS A 47 2.16 19.43 16.97
C LYS A 47 1.58 20.76 16.47
N VAL A 48 1.58 20.98 15.15
CA VAL A 48 1.01 22.19 14.52
C VAL A 48 -0.13 21.85 13.57
N GLU A 49 -1.13 22.72 13.46
CA GLU A 49 -2.22 22.53 12.48
C GLU A 49 -1.68 22.63 11.05
N ALA A 50 -1.98 21.63 10.22
CA ALA A 50 -1.48 21.55 8.85
C ALA A 50 -2.15 22.61 7.96
N LYS A 51 -1.34 23.32 7.18
CA LYS A 51 -1.85 24.26 6.17
C LYS A 51 -2.17 23.49 4.89
N LEU A 52 -3.44 23.17 4.72
CA LEU A 52 -3.91 22.42 3.55
C LEU A 52 -4.10 23.32 2.34
N SER A 53 -3.54 22.93 1.20
CA SER A 53 -3.65 23.63 -0.09
C SER A 53 -4.17 22.70 -1.19
N GLY A 54 -4.88 23.24 -2.19
CA GLY A 54 -5.38 22.49 -3.34
C GLY A 54 -6.84 22.79 -3.68
N TRP A 55 -7.21 22.68 -4.96
CA TRP A 55 -8.53 23.06 -5.50
C TRP A 55 -9.53 21.89 -5.58
N SER A 56 -9.11 20.66 -5.29
CA SER A 56 -9.96 19.46 -5.27
C SER A 56 -10.14 18.92 -3.85
N SER A 57 -10.80 17.76 -3.70
CA SER A 57 -10.86 17.02 -2.44
C SER A 57 -9.47 16.60 -1.94
N ILE A 58 -8.55 16.33 -2.87
CA ILE A 58 -7.15 16.06 -2.59
C ILE A 58 -6.48 17.38 -2.20
N LYS A 59 -5.96 17.42 -0.98
CA LYS A 59 -5.15 18.50 -0.44
C LYS A 59 -3.70 18.07 -0.37
N ASN A 60 -2.81 19.04 -0.28
CA ASN A 60 -1.43 18.82 0.14
C ASN A 60 -1.09 19.68 1.34
N THR A 61 -0.11 19.22 2.11
CA THR A 61 0.56 20.00 3.15
C THR A 61 2.06 19.79 3.00
N GLU A 62 2.82 20.81 3.41
CA GLU A 62 4.27 20.84 3.30
C GLU A 62 4.85 21.53 4.54
N GLY A 63 6.02 21.08 4.98
CA GLY A 63 6.72 21.66 6.11
C GLY A 63 8.19 21.27 6.13
N VAL A 64 8.99 22.07 6.84
CA VAL A 64 10.43 21.85 6.96
C VAL A 64 10.69 20.75 7.98
N LEU A 65 11.35 19.67 7.57
CA LEU A 65 11.78 18.59 8.45
C LEU A 65 12.70 19.10 9.54
N LYS A 66 12.36 18.79 10.78
CA LYS A 66 13.16 19.05 11.98
C LYS A 66 13.89 17.79 12.47
N ASN A 67 13.44 16.63 12.03
CA ASN A 67 14.07 15.35 12.25
C ASN A 67 13.76 14.40 11.07
N ASP A 68 14.28 13.17 11.11
CA ASP A 68 14.04 12.12 10.11
C ASP A 68 12.64 11.50 10.17
N THR A 69 11.85 11.85 11.20
CA THR A 69 10.53 11.31 11.45
C THR A 69 9.52 12.43 11.66
N ILE A 70 8.37 12.33 11.00
CA ILE A 70 7.20 13.16 11.26
C ILE A 70 6.05 12.32 11.79
N ILE A 71 5.15 12.96 12.53
CA ILE A 71 3.90 12.33 12.98
C ILE A 71 2.73 13.16 12.49
N VAL A 72 1.83 12.52 11.75
CA VAL A 72 0.57 13.10 11.29
C VAL A 72 -0.54 12.65 12.21
N TYR A 73 -1.37 13.59 12.66
CA TYR A 73 -2.50 13.35 13.55
C TYR A 73 -3.80 13.79 12.88
N GLY A 74 -4.78 12.89 12.86
CA GLY A 74 -6.08 13.09 12.24
C GLY A 74 -6.48 11.87 11.41
N ASP A 75 -7.79 11.70 11.23
CA ASP A 75 -8.32 10.62 10.43
C ASP A 75 -8.31 11.04 8.95
N LEU A 76 -7.66 10.25 8.11
CA LEU A 76 -7.56 10.49 6.67
C LEU A 76 -8.43 9.51 5.89
N ALA A 77 -8.94 9.94 4.74
CA ALA A 77 -9.60 9.07 3.77
C ALA A 77 -8.59 8.49 2.76
N THR A 78 -7.61 9.29 2.36
CA THR A 78 -6.51 8.87 1.47
C THR A 78 -5.19 9.48 1.94
N LEU A 79 -4.07 8.79 1.67
CA LEU A 79 -2.71 9.28 1.87
C LEU A 79 -1.87 9.02 0.63
N ASP A 80 -1.12 10.02 0.18
CA ASP A 80 -0.11 9.87 -0.85
C ASP A 80 1.19 10.56 -0.44
N VAL A 81 2.24 9.74 -0.28
CA VAL A 81 3.60 10.12 0.11
C VAL A 81 4.60 9.75 -1.00
N GLU A 82 4.18 9.77 -2.28
CA GLU A 82 5.04 9.44 -3.42
C GLU A 82 6.31 10.31 -3.45
N ASN A 83 7.46 9.66 -3.70
CA ASN A 83 8.73 10.33 -3.97
C ASN A 83 9.14 11.31 -2.86
N GLN A 84 9.11 10.84 -1.61
CA GLN A 84 9.52 11.60 -0.41
C GLN A 84 10.61 10.87 0.39
N HIS A 85 11.33 9.94 -0.23
CA HIS A 85 12.37 9.13 0.42
C HIS A 85 11.88 8.43 1.70
N VAL A 86 10.61 8.03 1.75
CA VAL A 86 10.00 7.39 2.93
C VAL A 86 10.64 6.04 3.17
N ASN A 87 11.08 5.79 4.40
CA ASN A 87 11.68 4.53 4.83
C ASN A 87 10.92 3.86 5.99
N VAL A 88 10.06 4.61 6.68
CA VAL A 88 9.11 4.09 7.69
C VAL A 88 7.72 4.65 7.40
N LEU A 89 6.70 3.80 7.43
CA LEU A 89 5.30 4.15 7.31
C LEU A 89 4.49 3.23 8.24
N ALA A 90 4.03 3.78 9.36
CA ALA A 90 3.26 3.05 10.35
C ALA A 90 1.96 3.79 10.67
N PHE A 91 0.87 3.04 10.86
CA PHE A 91 -0.45 3.59 11.07
C PHE A 91 -1.04 3.12 12.39
N LYS A 92 -1.86 3.97 13.00
CA LYS A 92 -2.62 3.64 14.21
C LYS A 92 -4.00 4.28 14.12
N ASN A 93 -5.04 3.48 14.32
CA ASN A 93 -6.45 3.91 14.34
C ASN A 93 -6.90 4.69 13.09
N GLN A 94 -6.34 4.39 11.91
CA GLN A 94 -6.76 4.99 10.64
C GLN A 94 -7.93 4.20 10.04
N ASP A 95 -9.02 4.09 10.79
CA ASP A 95 -10.21 3.29 10.43
C ASP A 95 -10.94 3.81 9.19
N LYS A 96 -10.66 5.05 8.76
CA LYS A 96 -11.29 5.69 7.60
C LYS A 96 -10.39 5.73 6.37
N LEU A 97 -9.14 5.31 6.49
CA LEU A 97 -8.17 5.35 5.40
C LEU A 97 -8.41 4.17 4.47
N THR A 98 -8.80 4.45 3.23
CA THR A 98 -9.08 3.42 2.22
C THR A 98 -8.04 3.34 1.12
N GLN A 99 -7.22 4.39 0.93
CA GLN A 99 -6.21 4.42 -0.13
C GLN A 99 -4.86 4.96 0.36
N ILE A 100 -3.80 4.21 0.06
CA ILE A 100 -2.41 4.61 0.31
C ILE A 100 -1.61 4.50 -0.99
N SER A 101 -0.96 5.60 -1.37
CA SER A 101 0.15 5.62 -2.32
C SER A 101 1.45 5.96 -1.58
N ALA A 102 2.42 5.06 -1.64
CA ALA A 102 3.76 5.24 -1.08
C ALA A 102 4.84 4.89 -2.12
N LYS A 103 4.55 5.20 -3.38
CA LYS A 103 5.38 4.89 -4.54
C LYS A 103 6.72 5.66 -4.55
N LYS A 104 7.77 5.12 -5.20
CA LYS A 104 9.08 5.77 -5.38
C LYS A 104 9.72 6.20 -4.07
N ASN A 105 9.80 5.27 -3.13
CA ASN A 105 10.33 5.53 -1.80
C ASN A 105 11.41 4.50 -1.47
N GLU A 106 11.76 4.38 -0.19
CA GLU A 106 12.83 3.53 0.30
C GLU A 106 12.30 2.49 1.31
N LEU A 107 11.00 2.19 1.25
CA LEU A 107 10.34 1.27 2.17
C LEU A 107 10.92 -0.13 2.05
N THR A 108 11.09 -0.76 3.21
CA THR A 108 11.42 -2.17 3.36
C THR A 108 10.30 -2.87 4.15
N PHE A 109 10.38 -4.19 4.31
CA PHE A 109 9.42 -4.93 5.14
C PHE A 109 9.33 -4.39 6.58
N GLU A 110 10.48 -4.03 7.17
CA GLU A 110 10.55 -3.58 8.57
C GLU A 110 10.05 -2.14 8.75
N GLY A 111 10.06 -1.37 7.65
CA GLY A 111 9.60 0.00 7.61
C GLY A 111 8.12 0.16 7.30
N ILE A 112 7.33 -0.90 7.24
CA ILE A 112 5.90 -0.78 6.93
C ILE A 112 5.05 -1.55 7.94
N ASP A 113 4.14 -0.84 8.61
CA ASP A 113 3.16 -1.40 9.53
C ASP A 113 1.74 -0.97 9.15
N LEU A 114 0.99 -1.94 8.61
CA LEU A 114 -0.37 -1.76 8.10
C LEU A 114 -1.45 -2.21 9.12
N THR A 115 -1.10 -2.44 10.39
CA THR A 115 -2.06 -2.91 11.39
C THR A 115 -3.12 -1.87 11.75
N GLY A 116 -2.80 -0.58 11.63
CA GLY A 116 -3.71 0.53 11.92
C GLY A 116 -4.64 0.94 10.77
N VAL A 117 -4.70 0.21 9.65
CA VAL A 117 -5.53 0.55 8.47
C VAL A 117 -6.50 -0.59 8.09
N PRO A 118 -7.42 -0.98 8.98
CA PRO A 118 -8.25 -2.19 8.81
C PRO A 118 -9.23 -2.11 7.64
N ASN A 119 -9.49 -0.91 7.10
CA ASN A 119 -10.41 -0.68 5.99
C ASN A 119 -9.69 -0.30 4.67
N LEU A 120 -8.41 -0.61 4.53
CA LEU A 120 -7.67 -0.29 3.31
C LEU A 120 -8.20 -1.09 2.11
N GLU A 121 -8.48 -0.39 1.02
CA GLU A 121 -9.02 -0.93 -0.24
C GLU A 121 -7.94 -0.90 -1.34
N ASN A 122 -7.07 0.12 -1.36
CA ASN A 122 -6.02 0.28 -2.36
C ASN A 122 -4.67 0.56 -1.70
N LEU A 123 -3.66 -0.23 -2.05
CA LEU A 123 -2.28 -0.05 -1.61
C LEU A 123 -1.32 -0.05 -2.82
N ASP A 124 -0.60 1.05 -3.01
CA ASP A 124 0.51 1.14 -3.96
C ASP A 124 1.83 1.41 -3.23
N VAL A 125 2.73 0.43 -3.27
CA VAL A 125 4.10 0.49 -2.75
C VAL A 125 5.13 0.24 -3.85
N SER A 126 4.79 0.59 -5.11
CA SER A 126 5.68 0.43 -6.26
C SER A 126 6.97 1.23 -6.11
N GLU A 127 8.05 0.78 -6.77
CA GLU A 127 9.34 1.49 -6.79
C GLU A 127 9.89 1.73 -5.38
N ASN A 128 10.01 0.66 -4.58
CA ASN A 128 10.57 0.66 -3.22
C ASN A 128 11.69 -0.40 -3.09
N LYS A 129 12.07 -0.75 -1.85
CA LYS A 129 13.10 -1.75 -1.51
C LYS A 129 12.48 -2.92 -0.73
N ILE A 130 11.22 -3.26 -1.04
CA ILE A 130 10.47 -4.31 -0.32
C ILE A 130 10.94 -5.68 -0.83
N LYS A 131 11.34 -6.56 0.11
CA LYS A 131 11.76 -7.93 -0.21
C LYS A 131 10.66 -8.97 0.02
N ARG A 132 9.79 -8.66 0.97
CA ARG A 132 8.62 -9.44 1.36
C ARG A 132 7.58 -8.52 1.97
N LEU A 133 6.31 -8.87 1.92
CA LEU A 133 5.24 -8.11 2.58
C LEU A 133 4.15 -9.04 3.11
N LYS A 134 3.46 -8.59 4.15
CA LYS A 134 2.23 -9.21 4.66
C LYS A 134 1.10 -8.20 4.53
N VAL A 135 0.02 -8.61 3.90
CA VAL A 135 -1.23 -7.84 3.75
C VAL A 135 -2.45 -8.73 4.09
N ASP A 136 -2.22 -9.83 4.80
CA ASP A 136 -3.21 -10.82 5.22
C ASP A 136 -4.21 -10.28 6.25
N ASN A 137 -3.87 -9.19 6.93
CA ASN A 137 -4.79 -8.46 7.80
C ASN A 137 -5.72 -7.49 7.05
N LEU A 138 -5.48 -7.21 5.76
CA LEU A 138 -6.22 -6.22 4.97
C LEU A 138 -7.40 -6.87 4.24
N LEU A 139 -8.43 -7.25 4.99
CA LEU A 139 -9.57 -8.03 4.48
C LEU A 139 -10.44 -7.28 3.44
N LYS A 140 -10.30 -5.96 3.34
CA LYS A 140 -11.00 -5.11 2.36
C LYS A 140 -10.13 -4.74 1.15
N LEU A 141 -8.89 -5.20 1.08
CA LEU A 141 -7.97 -4.84 0.01
C LEU A 141 -8.51 -5.33 -1.33
N GLU A 142 -8.77 -4.42 -2.25
CA GLU A 142 -9.26 -4.69 -3.60
C GLU A 142 -8.12 -4.66 -4.62
N GLN A 143 -7.17 -3.74 -4.43
CA GLN A 143 -6.07 -3.50 -5.36
C GLN A 143 -4.75 -3.43 -4.59
N PHE A 144 -3.80 -4.28 -5.00
CA PHE A 144 -2.45 -4.29 -4.47
C PHE A 144 -1.42 -4.09 -5.60
N THR A 145 -0.58 -3.07 -5.45
CA THR A 145 0.47 -2.75 -6.42
C THR A 145 1.81 -2.64 -5.70
N ALA A 146 2.79 -3.44 -6.15
CA ALA A 146 4.17 -3.42 -5.66
C ALA A 146 5.18 -3.51 -6.82
N ASN A 147 4.80 -3.06 -8.02
CA ASN A 147 5.64 -3.11 -9.20
C ASN A 147 7.03 -2.50 -8.94
N LYS A 148 8.06 -2.99 -9.62
CA LYS A 148 9.43 -2.45 -9.53
C LYS A 148 10.00 -2.46 -8.10
N ASN A 149 9.71 -3.52 -7.35
CA ASN A 149 10.48 -3.89 -6.17
C ASN A 149 11.36 -5.09 -6.54
N PRO A 150 12.58 -4.89 -7.04
CA PRO A 150 13.35 -5.93 -7.72
C PRO A 150 13.73 -7.12 -6.82
N ASP A 151 13.77 -6.93 -5.50
CA ASP A 151 14.05 -7.99 -4.53
C ASP A 151 12.77 -8.61 -3.92
N LEU A 152 11.57 -8.16 -4.35
CA LEU A 152 10.30 -8.66 -3.82
C LEU A 152 10.06 -10.09 -4.31
N SER A 153 10.14 -11.05 -3.39
CA SER A 153 10.00 -12.47 -3.70
C SER A 153 8.71 -13.09 -3.17
N THR A 154 8.06 -12.47 -2.18
CA THR A 154 6.79 -12.99 -1.64
C THR A 154 5.92 -11.90 -1.04
N VAL A 155 4.60 -12.03 -1.21
CA VAL A 155 3.58 -11.25 -0.51
C VAL A 155 2.55 -12.22 0.03
N ILE A 156 2.26 -12.14 1.33
CA ILE A 156 1.25 -12.99 1.97
C ILE A 156 -0.08 -12.24 1.96
N PHE A 157 -1.06 -12.79 1.24
CA PHE A 157 -2.42 -12.27 1.15
C PHE A 157 -3.37 -13.02 2.09
N ALA A 158 -4.53 -12.44 2.35
CA ALA A 158 -5.59 -13.09 3.13
C ALA A 158 -6.18 -14.27 2.33
N GLU A 159 -6.07 -15.48 2.89
CA GLU A 159 -6.64 -16.68 2.28
C GLU A 159 -8.16 -16.57 2.17
N GLY A 160 -8.70 -16.88 0.99
CA GLY A 160 -10.13 -16.77 0.71
C GLY A 160 -10.61 -15.33 0.54
N SER A 161 -9.72 -14.34 0.36
CA SER A 161 -10.12 -12.95 0.18
C SER A 161 -11.11 -12.79 -0.98
N THR A 162 -12.33 -12.39 -0.63
CA THR A 162 -13.37 -12.05 -1.61
C THR A 162 -13.30 -10.60 -2.07
N ALA A 163 -12.42 -9.77 -1.50
CA ALA A 163 -12.27 -8.36 -1.85
C ALA A 163 -11.22 -8.12 -2.95
N LEU A 164 -10.14 -8.90 -2.97
CA LEU A 164 -9.06 -8.73 -3.95
C LEU A 164 -9.54 -8.93 -5.39
N ARG A 165 -9.21 -7.96 -6.26
CA ARG A 165 -9.54 -7.95 -7.70
C ARG A 165 -8.28 -7.83 -8.55
N GLY A 166 -7.30 -7.05 -8.12
CA GLY A 166 -6.05 -6.85 -8.84
C GLY A 166 -4.81 -6.98 -7.96
N ILE A 167 -3.83 -7.73 -8.47
CA ILE A 167 -2.49 -7.86 -7.91
C ILE A 167 -1.48 -7.53 -9.01
N TYR A 168 -0.63 -6.54 -8.75
CA TYR A 168 0.39 -6.07 -9.70
C TYR A 168 1.77 -6.07 -9.03
N MET A 169 2.63 -7.00 -9.44
CA MET A 169 3.99 -7.19 -8.93
C MET A 169 4.95 -7.44 -10.10
N ALA A 170 4.78 -6.70 -11.19
CA ALA A 170 5.69 -6.71 -12.32
C ALA A 170 7.05 -6.13 -11.94
N ASP A 171 8.11 -6.53 -12.64
CA ASP A 171 9.49 -6.09 -12.38
C ASP A 171 9.94 -6.41 -10.92
N CYS A 172 9.58 -7.60 -10.43
CA CYS A 172 9.90 -8.15 -9.11
C CYS A 172 10.52 -9.55 -9.21
N ASP A 173 11.08 -10.08 -8.12
CA ASP A 173 11.69 -11.43 -8.06
C ASP A 173 10.73 -12.52 -7.57
N ILE A 174 9.45 -12.45 -7.99
CA ILE A 174 8.45 -13.47 -7.66
C ILE A 174 8.80 -14.76 -8.40
N THR A 175 9.47 -15.69 -7.71
CA THR A 175 9.86 -16.99 -8.27
C THR A 175 8.75 -18.03 -8.23
N HIS A 176 7.90 -17.97 -7.19
CA HIS A 176 6.76 -18.84 -6.98
C HIS A 176 5.59 -18.01 -6.42
N PHE A 177 4.48 -17.98 -7.15
CA PHE A 177 3.23 -17.41 -6.64
C PHE A 177 2.37 -18.55 -6.10
N TYR A 178 2.40 -18.71 -4.78
CA TYR A 178 1.85 -19.87 -4.10
C TYR A 178 0.34 -20.04 -4.32
N PRO A 179 -0.17 -21.28 -4.32
CA PRO A 179 -1.59 -21.54 -4.51
C PRO A 179 -2.39 -21.03 -3.30
N ILE A 180 -3.05 -19.88 -3.46
CA ILE A 180 -3.92 -19.28 -2.46
C ILE A 180 -5.29 -19.00 -3.07
N SER A 181 -6.37 -19.37 -2.38
CA SER A 181 -7.72 -19.10 -2.87
C SER A 181 -8.01 -17.60 -2.87
N LEU A 182 -8.16 -17.00 -4.05
CA LEU A 182 -8.57 -15.61 -4.26
C LEU A 182 -9.75 -15.60 -5.26
N PRO A 183 -10.95 -15.98 -4.80
CA PRO A 183 -12.06 -16.37 -5.67
C PRO A 183 -12.51 -15.29 -6.65
N ASN A 184 -12.27 -14.01 -6.34
CA ASN A 184 -12.71 -12.89 -7.17
C ASN A 184 -11.54 -12.15 -7.84
N LEU A 185 -10.30 -12.66 -7.75
CA LEU A 185 -9.15 -12.06 -8.43
C LEU A 185 -9.39 -12.09 -9.94
N SER A 186 -9.40 -10.93 -10.59
CA SER A 186 -9.61 -10.80 -12.03
C SER A 186 -8.32 -10.44 -12.78
N ASN A 187 -7.37 -9.80 -12.10
CA ASN A 187 -6.14 -9.30 -12.70
C ASN A 187 -4.92 -9.73 -11.87
N LEU A 188 -3.98 -10.42 -12.52
CA LEU A 188 -2.70 -10.80 -11.94
C LEU A 188 -1.58 -10.41 -12.89
N ASP A 189 -0.70 -9.52 -12.45
CA ASP A 189 0.52 -9.14 -13.18
C ASP A 189 1.76 -9.50 -12.38
N LEU A 190 2.54 -10.44 -12.93
CA LEU A 190 3.82 -10.94 -12.45
C LEU A 190 4.88 -10.85 -13.58
N GLY A 191 4.69 -9.93 -14.53
CA GLY A 191 5.57 -9.77 -15.68
C GLY A 191 6.98 -9.31 -15.31
N ASN A 192 7.93 -9.53 -16.21
CA ASN A 192 9.33 -9.12 -16.10
C ASN A 192 10.00 -9.55 -14.77
N GLY A 193 9.82 -10.81 -14.40
CA GLY A 193 10.38 -11.37 -13.16
C GLY A 193 10.92 -12.78 -13.34
N SER A 194 11.23 -13.42 -12.22
CA SER A 194 11.86 -14.77 -12.17
C SER A 194 10.85 -15.92 -12.00
N LEU A 195 9.57 -15.70 -12.34
CA LEU A 195 8.50 -16.66 -12.11
C LEU A 195 8.77 -17.99 -12.81
N ASN A 196 8.92 -19.06 -12.04
CA ASN A 196 9.13 -20.42 -12.53
C ASN A 196 7.88 -21.28 -12.42
N GLU A 197 7.05 -21.04 -11.40
CA GLU A 197 5.91 -21.87 -11.06
C GLU A 197 4.70 -21.01 -10.68
N LEU A 198 3.54 -21.36 -11.26
CA LEU A 198 2.26 -20.74 -10.99
C LEU A 198 1.16 -21.79 -11.19
N GLU A 199 0.43 -22.07 -10.11
CA GLU A 199 -0.73 -22.95 -10.14
C GLU A 199 -2.02 -22.14 -10.16
N LEU A 200 -2.74 -22.17 -11.29
CA LEU A 200 -4.00 -21.45 -11.42
C LEU A 200 -5.17 -22.21 -10.79
N GLY A 201 -5.42 -23.43 -11.24
CA GLY A 201 -6.42 -24.36 -10.68
C GLY A 201 -7.74 -23.72 -10.27
N GLU A 202 -8.32 -24.21 -9.17
CA GLU A 202 -9.52 -23.67 -8.53
C GLU A 202 -9.22 -22.43 -7.65
N ASN A 203 -7.96 -21.99 -7.58
CA ASN A 203 -7.55 -20.89 -6.70
C ASN A 203 -8.02 -19.52 -7.23
N TYR A 204 -8.08 -19.37 -8.57
CA TYR A 204 -8.39 -18.11 -9.25
C TYR A 204 -9.49 -18.27 -10.33
N PRO A 205 -10.71 -18.72 -9.97
CA PRO A 205 -11.75 -19.08 -10.93
C PRO A 205 -12.25 -17.90 -11.77
N ASN A 206 -12.11 -16.66 -11.28
CA ASN A 206 -12.52 -15.43 -11.96
C ASN A 206 -11.37 -14.66 -12.62
N LEU A 207 -10.16 -15.23 -12.68
CA LEU A 207 -9.01 -14.54 -13.27
C LEU A 207 -9.26 -14.33 -14.76
N THR A 208 -9.35 -13.08 -15.23
CA THR A 208 -9.57 -12.74 -16.65
C THR A 208 -8.28 -12.30 -17.33
N THR A 209 -7.41 -11.59 -16.62
CA THR A 209 -6.13 -11.08 -17.13
C THR A 209 -4.97 -11.66 -16.33
N LEU A 210 -4.03 -12.31 -17.04
CA LEU A 210 -2.77 -12.79 -16.49
C LEU A 210 -1.62 -12.25 -17.33
N ASN A 211 -0.72 -11.48 -16.70
CA ASN A 211 0.53 -11.07 -17.30
C ASN A 211 1.68 -11.77 -16.58
N VAL A 212 2.38 -12.63 -17.30
CA VAL A 212 3.62 -13.30 -16.87
C VAL A 212 4.69 -13.10 -17.94
N SER A 213 4.61 -11.97 -18.66
CA SER A 213 5.52 -11.65 -19.75
C SER A 213 6.97 -11.64 -19.29
N ASN A 214 7.91 -11.99 -20.17
CA ASN A 214 9.34 -11.99 -19.88
C ASN A 214 9.76 -12.74 -18.60
N SER A 215 8.98 -13.74 -18.18
CA SER A 215 9.35 -14.71 -17.14
C SER A 215 9.81 -16.03 -17.77
N THR A 216 10.46 -16.88 -16.98
CA THR A 216 10.77 -18.27 -17.35
C THR A 216 9.51 -19.13 -17.50
N TYR A 217 8.43 -18.80 -16.78
CA TYR A 217 7.12 -19.44 -16.86
C TYR A 217 6.45 -19.33 -18.25
N ARG A 218 6.79 -18.32 -19.08
CA ARG A 218 6.21 -18.15 -20.43
C ARG A 218 6.23 -19.39 -21.33
N LYS A 219 7.11 -20.36 -21.06
CA LYS A 219 7.25 -21.59 -21.85
C LYS A 219 6.33 -22.73 -21.37
N HIS A 220 5.51 -22.51 -20.34
CA HIS A 220 4.71 -23.57 -19.72
C HIS A 220 3.42 -23.87 -20.51
N PRO A 221 3.04 -25.14 -20.74
CA PRO A 221 1.83 -25.50 -21.49
C PRO A 221 0.51 -24.95 -20.89
N ILE A 222 0.45 -24.77 -19.57
CA ILE A 222 -0.73 -24.26 -18.85
C ILE A 222 -1.09 -22.83 -19.30
N LEU A 223 -0.11 -22.02 -19.68
CA LEU A 223 -0.32 -20.66 -20.19
C LEU A 223 -1.09 -20.65 -21.51
N ALA A 224 -0.79 -21.59 -22.41
CA ALA A 224 -1.51 -21.71 -23.68
C ALA A 224 -3.00 -22.03 -23.42
N ALA A 225 -3.28 -22.92 -22.45
CA ALA A 225 -4.63 -23.28 -22.07
C ALA A 225 -5.43 -22.10 -21.46
N PHE A 226 -4.77 -21.21 -20.70
CA PHE A 226 -5.41 -20.02 -20.16
C PHE A 226 -5.87 -19.04 -21.25
N HIS A 227 -5.09 -18.89 -22.33
CA HIS A 227 -5.44 -18.02 -23.44
C HIS A 227 -6.51 -18.60 -24.38
N THR A 228 -6.68 -19.93 -24.43
CA THR A 228 -7.65 -20.59 -25.31
C THR A 228 -9.01 -20.83 -24.68
N ASN A 229 -9.11 -20.83 -23.35
CA ASN A 229 -10.35 -21.15 -22.62
C ASN A 229 -11.15 -19.89 -22.18
N LYS A 230 -10.93 -18.75 -22.84
CA LYS A 230 -11.68 -17.51 -22.62
C LYS A 230 -12.16 -16.89 -23.91
#